data_AF-A0A2N9NPE5-F1
#
_entry.id   AF-A0A2N9NPE5-F1
#
_cell.length_a   1.000
_cell.length_b   1.000
_cell.length_c   1.000
_cell.angle_alpha   90.00
_cell.angle_beta   90.00
_cell.angle_gamma   90.00
#
_symmetry.space_group_name_H-M   'P 1'
#
loop_
_entity.id
_entity.type
_entity.pdbx_description
1 polymer ?
#
loop_
_entity_poly.entity_id
_entity_poly.type
_entity_poly.pdbx_seq_one_letter_code
_entity_poly.pdbx_strand_id
1 'polypeptide(L)'
;MKNSPLTTILLGVLAVIAFWSLVLCGMYVHRSRQLVQLKNQAAAINYRQNAINALVADAVAYSKQNPAIDPILVSAGLKTNAAGAKPTTK
;
A
#
# COMPACT_ATOMS: atom_id res chain seq x y z
N MET A 1 32.82 43.27 -27.61
CA MET A 1 32.44 41.86 -27.46
C MET A 1 31.22 41.64 -28.35
N LYS A 2 31.43 41.02 -29.51
CA LYS A 2 30.37 40.83 -30.51
C LYS A 2 29.47 39.71 -29.99
N ASN A 3 28.24 40.05 -29.61
CA ASN A 3 27.29 39.08 -29.08
C ASN A 3 26.83 38.21 -30.25
N SER A 4 27.51 37.09 -30.47
CA SER A 4 27.14 36.15 -31.52
C SER A 4 25.69 35.72 -31.31
N PRO A 5 24.86 35.72 -32.38
CA PRO A 5 23.46 35.30 -32.28
C PRO A 5 23.32 33.89 -31.70
N LEU A 6 24.32 33.03 -31.94
CA LEU A 6 24.43 31.70 -31.35
C LEU A 6 24.46 31.69 -29.82
N THR A 7 25.16 32.62 -29.17
CA THR A 7 25.25 32.64 -27.69
C THR A 7 23.92 33.04 -27.06
N THR A 8 23.16 33.91 -27.73
CA THR A 8 21.83 34.33 -27.26
C THR A 8 20.81 33.20 -27.41
N ILE A 9 20.86 32.46 -28.51
CA ILE A 9 20.02 31.27 -28.73
C ILE A 9 20.34 30.20 -27.69
N LEU A 10 21.62 29.95 -27.42
CA LEU A 10 22.03 28.94 -26.44
C LEU A 10 21.57 29.29 -25.02
N LEU A 11 21.65 30.58 -24.66
CA LEU A 11 21.14 31.08 -23.38
C LEU A 11 19.60 30.96 -23.29
N GLY A 12 18.89 31.23 -24.38
CA GLY A 12 17.44 31.05 -24.47
C GLY A 12 17.02 29.59 -24.29
N VAL A 13 17.68 28.66 -24.99
CA VAL A 13 17.41 27.22 -24.86
C VAL A 13 17.71 26.74 -23.44
N LEU A 14 18.83 27.18 -22.83
CA LEU A 14 19.16 26.85 -21.46
C LEU A 14 18.08 27.34 -20.47
N ALA A 15 17.60 28.58 -20.66
CA ALA A 15 16.54 29.13 -19.83
C ALA A 15 15.23 28.35 -19.96
N VAL A 16 14.85 27.94 -21.17
CA VAL A 16 13.67 27.10 -21.41
C VAL A 16 13.80 25.75 -20.73
N ILE A 17 14.95 25.07 -20.85
CA ILE A 17 15.19 23.78 -20.20
C ILE A 17 15.14 23.91 -18.67
N ALA A 18 15.74 24.97 -18.12
CA ALA A 18 15.71 25.25 -16.69
C ALA A 18 14.28 25.48 -16.19
N PHE A 19 13.49 26.24 -16.94
CA PHE A 19 12.09 26.49 -16.62
C PHE A 19 11.25 25.21 -16.69
N TRP A 20 11.48 24.39 -17.72
CA TRP A 20 10.79 23.12 -17.90
C TRP A 20 11.11 22.13 -16.77
N SER A 21 12.37 22.10 -16.32
CA SER A 21 12.82 21.31 -15.17
C SER A 21 12.08 21.70 -13.88
N LEU A 22 11.93 23.00 -13.61
CA LEU A 22 11.18 23.49 -12.45
C LEU A 22 9.70 23.08 -12.50
N VAL A 23 9.06 23.18 -13.67
CA VAL A 23 7.66 22.80 -13.85
C VAL A 23 7.46 21.30 -13.64
N LEU A 24 8.31 20.47 -14.25
CA LEU A 24 8.29 19.03 -14.07
C LEU A 24 8.53 18.63 -12.61
N CYS A 25 9.49 19.29 -11.94
CA CYS A 25 9.79 19.06 -10.53
C CYS A 25 8.58 19.39 -9.64
N GLY A 26 7.94 20.53 -9.85
CA GLY A 26 6.73 20.92 -9.13
C GLY A 26 5.58 19.93 -9.33
N MET A 27 5.33 19.52 -10.58
CA MET A 27 4.29 18.54 -10.90
C MET A 27 4.59 17.16 -10.31
N TYR A 28 5.86 16.73 -10.34
CA TYR A 28 6.32 15.49 -9.74
C TYR A 28 6.11 15.48 -8.21
N VAL A 29 6.47 16.57 -7.52
CA VAL A 29 6.25 16.69 -6.07
C VAL A 29 4.76 16.63 -5.74
N HIS A 30 3.91 17.32 -6.49
CA HIS A 30 2.46 17.26 -6.28
C HIS A 30 1.90 15.86 -6.48
N ARG A 31 2.29 15.17 -7.55
CA ARG A 31 1.82 13.82 -7.87
C ARG A 31 2.37 12.76 -6.92
N SER A 32 3.62 12.91 -6.50
CA SER A 32 4.27 12.02 -5.53
C SER A 32 3.60 12.11 -4.16
N ARG A 33 3.23 13.32 -3.71
CA ARG A 33 2.49 13.50 -2.44
C ARG A 33 1.15 12.73 -2.43
N GLN A 34 0.41 12.74 -3.53
CA GLN A 34 -0.84 12.00 -3.66
C GLN A 34 -0.62 10.47 -3.62
N LEU A 35 0.41 9.99 -4.33
CA LEU A 35 0.76 8.57 -4.32
C LEU A 35 1.22 8.08 -2.94
N VAL A 36 1.99 8.89 -2.22
CA VAL A 36 2.44 8.55 -0.86
C VAL A 36 1.24 8.43 0.09
N GLN A 37 0.26 9.33 0.01
CA GLN A 37 -0.95 9.22 0.84
C GLN A 37 -1.72 7.92 0.57
N LEU A 38 -1.94 7.58 -0.70
CA LEU A 38 -2.64 6.34 -1.07
C LEU A 38 -1.86 5.09 -0.63
N LYS A 39 -0.53 5.08 -0.83
CA LYS A 39 0.33 3.98 -0.42
C LYS A 39 0.37 3.82 1.10
N ASN A 40 0.37 4.92 1.86
CA ASN A 40 0.32 4.87 3.32
C ASN A 40 -1.00 4.30 3.84
N GLN A 41 -2.13 4.65 3.21
CA GLN A 41 -3.43 4.07 3.56
C GLN A 41 -3.47 2.57 3.25
N ALA A 42 -3.00 2.17 2.06
CA ALA A 42 -2.91 0.75 1.70
C ALA A 42 -1.98 -0.02 2.65
N ALA A 43 -0.83 0.55 3.02
CA ALA A 43 0.09 -0.06 3.98
C ALA A 43 -0.55 -0.21 5.37
N ALA A 44 -1.30 0.79 5.83
CA ALA A 44 -2.02 0.72 7.11
C ALA A 44 -3.08 -0.39 7.13
N ILE A 45 -3.81 -0.58 6.02
CA ILE A 45 -4.79 -1.67 5.89
C ILE A 45 -4.09 -3.03 5.93
N ASN A 46 -3.03 -3.21 5.15
CA ASN A 46 -2.26 -4.46 5.13
C ASN A 46 -1.67 -4.77 6.50
N TYR A 47 -1.15 -3.75 7.21
CA TYR A 47 -0.62 -3.93 8.56
C TYR A 47 -1.68 -4.41 9.54
N ARG A 48 -2.88 -3.80 9.51
CA ARG A 48 -4.01 -4.21 10.35
C ARG A 48 -4.48 -5.63 10.03
N GLN A 49 -4.61 -5.97 8.76
CA GLN A 49 -4.98 -7.33 8.35
C GLN A 49 -3.95 -8.35 8.80
N ASN A 50 -2.65 -8.04 8.69
CA ASN A 50 -1.59 -8.93 9.13
C ASN A 50 -1.61 -9.12 10.66
N ALA A 51 -1.86 -8.05 11.42
CA ALA A 51 -2.02 -8.13 12.87
C ALA A 51 -3.24 -8.99 13.27
N ILE A 52 -4.37 -8.81 12.60
CA ILE A 52 -5.57 -9.63 12.83
C ILE A 52 -5.28 -11.10 12.49
N ASN A 53 -4.65 -11.39 11.35
CA ASN A 53 -4.29 -12.76 10.98
C ASN A 53 -3.35 -13.42 11.99
N ALA A 54 -2.40 -12.66 12.55
CA ALA A 54 -1.53 -13.15 13.62
C ALA A 54 -2.33 -13.48 14.89
N LEU A 55 -3.23 -12.58 15.32
CA LEU A 55 -4.11 -12.84 16.46
C LEU A 55 -5.02 -14.06 16.25
N VAL A 56 -5.56 -14.21 15.04
CA VAL A 56 -6.36 -15.37 14.65
C VAL A 56 -5.54 -16.65 14.73
N ALA A 57 -4.30 -16.64 14.24
CA ALA A 57 -3.41 -17.79 14.31
C ALA A 57 -3.11 -18.18 15.77
N ASP A 58 -2.84 -17.20 16.63
CA ASP A 58 -2.62 -17.42 18.06
C ASP A 58 -3.89 -17.93 18.76
N ALA A 59 -5.06 -17.40 18.42
CA ALA A 59 -6.34 -17.86 18.96
C ALA A 59 -6.65 -19.31 18.54
N VAL A 60 -6.37 -19.67 17.28
CA VAL A 60 -6.50 -21.05 16.79
C VAL A 60 -5.48 -21.97 17.48
N ALA A 61 -4.25 -21.52 17.72
CA ALA A 61 -3.26 -22.28 18.46
C ALA A 61 -3.68 -22.50 19.94
N TYR A 62 -4.19 -21.45 20.59
CA TYR A 62 -4.71 -21.52 21.96
C TYR A 62 -5.95 -22.41 22.07
N SER A 63 -6.79 -22.43 21.04
CA SER A 63 -7.95 -23.33 20.96
C SER A 63 -7.60 -24.82 21.06
N LYS A 64 -6.37 -25.20 20.69
CA LYS A 64 -5.90 -26.58 20.82
C LYS A 64 -5.67 -26.98 22.28
N GLN A 65 -5.36 -26.03 23.16
CA GLN A 65 -5.21 -26.26 24.59
C GLN A 65 -6.52 -26.01 25.35
N ASN A 66 -7.33 -25.04 24.90
CA ASN A 66 -8.60 -24.68 25.53
C ASN A 66 -9.74 -24.72 24.49
N PRO A 67 -10.39 -25.89 24.30
CA PRO A 67 -11.47 -26.05 23.32
C PRO A 67 -12.73 -25.25 23.64
N ALA A 68 -12.84 -24.65 24.83
CA ALA A 68 -13.96 -23.78 25.21
C ALA A 68 -14.12 -22.52 24.32
N ILE A 69 -13.08 -22.15 23.56
CA ILE A 69 -13.08 -20.98 22.67
C ILE A 69 -13.46 -21.35 21.23
N ASP A 70 -13.56 -22.65 20.91
CA ASP A 70 -14.01 -23.15 19.61
C ASP A 70 -15.35 -22.60 19.13
N PRO A 71 -16.42 -22.46 19.95
CA PRO A 71 -17.67 -21.87 19.49
C PRO A 71 -17.50 -20.42 19.00
N ILE A 72 -16.57 -19.66 19.59
CA ILE A 72 -16.27 -18.28 19.17
C ILE A 72 -15.51 -18.31 17.84
N LEU A 73 -14.52 -19.20 17.69
CA LEU A 73 -13.74 -19.36 16.46
C LEU A 73 -14.56 -19.90 15.27
N VAL A 74 -15.54 -20.75 15.55
CA VAL A 74 -16.52 -21.26 14.58
C VAL A 74 -17.48 -20.16 14.17
N SER A 75 -18.01 -19.38 15.13
CA SER A 75 -18.90 -18.25 14.84
C SER A 75 -18.22 -17.14 14.03
N ALA A 76 -16.90 -16.96 14.21
CA ALA A 76 -16.08 -16.04 13.45
C ALA A 76 -15.65 -16.58 12.07
N GLY A 77 -16.02 -17.82 11.71
CA GLY A 77 -15.64 -18.48 10.46
C GLY A 77 -14.15 -18.87 10.37
N LEU A 78 -13.42 -18.79 11.48
CA LEU A 78 -11.97 -19.03 11.58
C LEU A 78 -11.64 -20.50 11.83
N LYS A 79 -12.63 -21.29 12.25
CA LYS A 79 -12.54 -22.75 12.41
C LYS A 79 -13.80 -23.37 11.81
N THR A 80 -13.69 -24.12 10.72
CA THR A 80 -14.80 -24.96 10.26
C THR A 80 -14.99 -26.08 11.27
N ASN A 81 -16.22 -26.30 11.72
CA ASN A 81 -16.57 -27.43 12.58
C ASN A 81 -16.07 -28.73 11.93
N ALA A 82 -14.91 -29.22 12.34
CA ALA A 82 -14.40 -30.56 12.03
C ALA A 82 -15.16 -31.63 12.84
N ALA A 83 -16.45 -31.39 13.09
CA ALA A 83 -17.43 -32.37 13.54
C ALA A 83 -18.70 -32.36 12.67
N GLY A 84 -18.70 -31.69 11.49
CA GLY A 84 -19.91 -31.70 10.65
C GLY A 84 -19.84 -31.17 9.22
N ALA A 85 -18.69 -30.70 8.69
CA ALA A 85 -18.64 -30.19 7.31
C ALA A 85 -18.31 -31.30 6.30
N LYS A 86 -19.34 -31.98 5.77
CA LYS A 86 -19.23 -32.64 4.45
C LYS A 86 -19.01 -31.54 3.39
N PRO A 87 -18.08 -31.73 2.43
CA PRO A 87 -17.85 -30.76 1.37
C PRO A 87 -19.07 -30.73 0.44
N THR A 88 -19.66 -29.54 0.26
CA THR A 88 -20.67 -29.30 -0.77
C THR A 88 -19.99 -28.57 -1.91
N THR A 89 -19.68 -29.33 -2.96
CA THR A 89 -19.34 -28.84 -4.29
C THR A 89 -20.63 -28.47 -5.01
N LYS A 90 -20.71 -27.25 -5.54
CA LYS A 90 -21.57 -26.93 -6.68
C LYS A 90 -20.88 -25.89 -7.55
#